data_AF-A0A9X2K5D7-F1
#
_entry.id   AF-A0A9X2K5D7-F1
#
_cell.length_a   1.000
_cell.length_b   1.000
_cell.length_c   1.000
_cell.angle_alpha   90.00
_cell.angle_beta   90.00
_cell.angle_gamma   90.00
#
_symmetry.space_group_name_H-M   'P 1'
#
loop_
_entity.id
_entity.type
_entity.pdbx_description
1 polymer ?
#
loop_
_entity_poly.entity_id
_entity_poly.type
_entity_poly.pdbx_seq_one_letter_code
_entity_poly.pdbx_strand_id
1 'polypeptide(L)' 'MRKARAVLVSAVLATGMSLSLGAAPAHAETLNGIYRDYSECQRVGSYGDDQGWWDDWRCEWMNQYRYYFLYS' A
#
# COMPACT_ATOMS: atom_id res chain seq x y z
N MET A 1 -40.36 33.40 19.83
CA MET A 1 -39.33 33.25 18.78
C MET A 1 -38.16 32.42 19.32
N ARG A 2 -38.16 31.07 19.18
CA ARG A 2 -37.15 30.21 19.86
C ARG A 2 -36.73 28.96 19.07
N LYS A 3 -36.90 28.95 17.74
CA LYS A 3 -36.64 27.76 16.90
C LYS A 3 -35.45 27.88 15.92
N ALA A 4 -34.74 29.01 15.91
CA ALA A 4 -33.72 29.28 14.89
C ALA A 4 -32.30 28.78 15.21
N ARG A 5 -32.03 28.24 16.42
CA ARG A 5 -30.67 27.81 16.82
C ARG A 5 -30.32 26.36 16.48
N ALA A 6 -31.32 25.52 16.19
CA ALA A 6 -31.09 24.08 15.97
C ALA A 6 -30.55 23.74 14.57
N VAL A 7 -30.63 24.67 13.61
CA VAL A 7 -30.31 24.38 12.20
C VAL A 7 -28.81 24.55 11.89
N LEU A 8 -28.05 25.26 12.74
CA LEU A 8 -26.64 25.56 12.48
C LEU A 8 -25.68 24.41 12.83
N VAL A 9 -26.10 23.45 13.66
CA VAL A 9 -25.23 22.35 14.12
C VAL A 9 -25.02 21.30 13.02
N SER A 10 -25.97 21.14 12.11
CA SER A 10 -25.91 20.13 11.05
C SER A 10 -24.94 20.48 9.91
N ALA A 11 -24.57 21.75 9.74
CA ALA A 11 -23.70 22.18 8.64
C ALA A 11 -22.21 21.84 8.87
N VAL A 12 -21.77 21.74 10.13
CA VAL A 12 -20.34 21.53 10.45
C VAL A 12 -19.92 20.06 10.29
N LEU A 13 -20.84 19.11 10.49
CA LEU A 13 -20.57 17.68 10.34
C LEU A 13 -20.34 17.27 8.87
N ALA A 14 -20.95 17.98 7.92
CA ALA A 14 -20.79 17.67 6.49
C ALA A 14 -19.42 18.06 5.93
N THR A 15 -18.75 19.05 6.53
CA THR A 15 -17.41 19.52 6.12
C THR A 15 -16.25 18.69 6.70
N GLY A 16 -16.50 17.82 7.68
CA GLY A 16 -15.45 17.00 8.31
C GLY A 16 -15.02 15.77 7.49
N MET A 17 -15.82 15.37 6.50
CA MET A 17 -15.59 14.13 5.73
C MET A 17 -14.71 14.30 4.48
N SER A 18 -14.27 15.53 4.16
CA SER A 18 -13.56 15.81 2.91
C SER A 18 -12.04 15.59 2.98
N LEU A 19 -11.47 15.36 4.16
CA LEU A 19 -10.00 15.33 4.36
C LEU A 19 -9.35 13.96 4.14
N SER A 20 -10.12 12.93 3.75
CA SER A 20 -9.57 11.58 3.54
C SER A 20 -9.20 11.27 2.08
N LEU A 21 -9.32 12.26 1.18
CA LEU A 21 -9.03 12.08 -0.24
C LEU A 21 -7.53 12.33 -0.49
N GLY A 22 -6.71 11.27 -0.43
CA GLY A 22 -5.39 11.29 -1.06
C GLY A 22 -4.21 10.84 -0.20
N ALA A 23 -4.44 10.21 0.96
CA ALA A 23 -3.42 9.31 1.46
C ALA A 23 -3.49 8.06 0.58
N ALA A 24 -2.73 8.04 -0.52
CA ALA A 24 -2.39 6.77 -1.16
C ALA A 24 -1.90 5.85 -0.04
N PRO A 25 -2.39 4.61 0.06
CA PRO A 25 -1.92 3.71 1.09
C PRO A 25 -0.39 3.71 1.00
N ALA A 26 0.29 3.95 2.11
CA ALA A 26 1.71 3.63 2.20
C ALA A 26 1.76 2.11 2.09
N HIS A 27 1.86 1.60 0.86
CA HIS A 27 1.90 0.17 0.55
C HIS A 27 3.06 -0.40 1.36
N ALA A 28 2.74 -1.05 2.48
CA ALA A 28 3.74 -1.65 3.32
C ALA A 28 4.29 -2.84 2.53
N GLU A 29 5.55 -2.74 2.09
CA GLU A 29 6.24 -3.80 1.36
C GLU A 29 6.03 -5.15 2.06
N THR A 30 5.37 -6.06 1.36
CA THR A 30 5.07 -7.42 1.79
C THR A 30 6.15 -8.38 1.28
N LEU A 31 6.59 -9.32 2.12
CA LEU A 31 7.53 -10.35 1.71
C LEU A 31 6.78 -11.50 1.03
N ASN A 32 6.97 -11.67 -0.28
CA ASN A 32 6.24 -12.66 -1.07
C ASN A 32 7.08 -13.89 -1.45
N GLY A 33 8.40 -13.83 -1.30
CA GLY A 33 9.26 -14.99 -1.57
C GLY A 33 10.71 -14.83 -1.13
N ILE A 34 11.40 -15.96 -1.02
CA ILE A 34 12.84 -16.03 -0.70
C ILE A 34 13.50 -16.98 -1.69
N TYR A 35 14.54 -16.51 -2.38
CA TYR A 35 15.19 -17.19 -3.49
C TYR A 35 16.70 -17.21 -3.31
N ARG A 36 17.35 -18.31 -3.73
CA ARG A 36 18.82 -18.39 -3.67
C ARG A 36 19.48 -17.56 -4.77
N ASP A 37 18.92 -17.62 -5.96
CA ASP A 37 19.48 -16.98 -7.14
C ASP A 37 18.70 -15.70 -7.48
N TYR A 38 19.43 -14.64 -7.81
CA TYR A 38 18.84 -13.36 -8.19
C TYR A 38 17.90 -13.51 -9.40
N SER A 39 18.28 -14.37 -10.36
CA SER A 39 17.49 -14.64 -11.57
C SER A 39 16.13 -15.24 -11.25
N GLU A 40 16.02 -16.12 -10.24
CA GLU A 40 14.73 -16.69 -9.85
C GLU A 40 13.86 -15.66 -9.15
N CYS A 41 14.44 -14.81 -8.30
CA CYS A 41 13.73 -13.70 -7.69
C CYS A 41 13.17 -12.76 -8.77
N GLN A 42 14.00 -12.34 -9.72
CA GLN A 42 13.56 -11.50 -10.84
C GLN A 42 12.51 -12.20 -11.71
N ARG A 43 12.66 -13.49 -12.00
CA ARG A 43 11.70 -14.25 -12.81
C ARG A 43 10.31 -14.28 -12.17
N VAL A 44 10.24 -14.53 -10.86
CA VAL A 44 8.95 -14.53 -10.16
C VAL A 44 8.39 -13.11 -10.03
N GLY A 45 9.25 -12.13 -9.73
CA GLY A 45 8.92 -10.71 -9.64
C GLY A 45 8.43 -10.09 -10.96
N SER A 46 8.95 -10.52 -12.10
CA SER A 46 8.37 -10.13 -13.38
C SER A 46 7.06 -10.88 -13.65
N TYR A 47 7.00 -12.18 -13.32
CA TYR A 47 5.81 -12.98 -13.60
C TYR A 47 4.56 -12.45 -12.89
N GLY A 48 4.62 -12.13 -11.59
CA GLY A 48 3.44 -11.57 -10.93
C GLY A 48 3.17 -10.10 -11.26
N ASP A 49 4.14 -9.36 -11.80
CA ASP A 49 3.90 -8.01 -12.36
C ASP A 49 2.99 -8.15 -13.57
N ASP A 50 3.34 -9.09 -14.46
CA ASP A 50 2.52 -9.46 -15.62
C ASP A 50 1.13 -9.99 -15.21
N GLN A 51 0.98 -10.58 -14.03
CA GLN A 51 -0.31 -11.04 -13.49
C GLN A 51 -1.08 -9.96 -12.70
N GLY A 52 -0.48 -8.78 -12.46
CA GLY A 52 -1.07 -7.73 -11.62
C GLY A 52 -1.20 -8.13 -10.15
N TRP A 53 -0.28 -8.93 -9.63
CA TRP A 53 -0.23 -9.33 -8.21
C TRP A 53 0.34 -8.24 -7.32
N TRP A 54 1.15 -7.34 -7.87
CA TRP A 54 1.78 -6.24 -7.17
C TRP A 54 1.77 -4.96 -8.02
N ASP A 55 1.85 -3.81 -7.32
CA ASP A 55 1.98 -2.49 -7.94
C ASP A 55 3.45 -2.11 -8.18
N ASP A 56 4.36 -2.61 -7.34
CA ASP A 56 5.82 -2.49 -7.48
C ASP A 56 6.47 -3.70 -6.79
N TRP A 57 7.69 -4.08 -7.19
CA TRP A 57 8.39 -5.21 -6.60
C TRP A 57 9.91 -5.04 -6.65
N ARG A 58 10.60 -5.63 -5.67
CA ARG A 58 12.06 -5.60 -5.59
C ARG A 58 12.64 -6.89 -5.04
N CYS A 59 13.79 -7.27 -5.58
CA CYS A 59 14.65 -8.32 -5.05
C CYS A 59 15.76 -7.71 -4.18
N GLU A 60 15.75 -8.01 -2.89
CA GLU A 60 16.73 -7.51 -1.92
C GLU A 60 17.65 -8.62 -1.43
N TRP A 61 18.98 -8.42 -1.54
CA TRP A 61 19.96 -9.38 -1.05
C TRP A 61 20.14 -9.26 0.47
N MET A 62 19.69 -10.27 1.20
CA MET A 62 19.86 -10.34 2.65
C MET A 62 21.17 -11.04 3.00
N ASN A 63 22.22 -10.26 3.26
CA ASN A 63 23.56 -10.76 3.62
C ASN A 63 23.54 -11.75 4.81
N GLN A 64 22.68 -11.53 5.81
CA GLN A 64 22.57 -12.39 6.98
C GLN A 64 22.12 -13.81 6.63
N TYR A 65 21.29 -13.97 5.61
CA TYR A 65 20.72 -15.25 5.21
C TYR A 65 21.35 -15.81 3.94
N ARG A 66 22.02 -14.97 3.14
CA ARG A 66 22.57 -15.28 1.82
C ARG A 66 21.48 -15.74 0.83
N TYR A 67 20.36 -15.03 0.85
CA TYR A 67 19.23 -15.20 -0.08
C TYR A 67 18.72 -13.85 -0.57
N TYR A 68 18.03 -13.85 -1.71
CA TYR A 68 17.25 -12.75 -2.23
C TYR A 68 15.82 -12.82 -1.72
N PHE A 69 15.32 -11.72 -1.18
CA PHE A 69 13.97 -11.58 -0.66
C PHE A 69 13.17 -10.76 -1.68
N LEU A 70 12.01 -11.27 -2.07
CA LEU A 70 11.11 -10.59 -2.98
C LEU A 70 10.08 -9.82 -2.16
N TYR A 71 10.17 -8.50 -2.25
CA TYR A 71 9.22 -7.56 -1.65
C TYR A 71 8.30 -7.02 -2.73
N SER A 72 7.02 -6.81 -2.39
CA SER A 72 6.04 -6.15 -3.26
C SER A 72 4.85 -5.58 -2.50
#